data_AF-A0A958GP54-F1
#
_entry.id   AF-A0A958GP54-F1
#
_cell.length_a   1.000
_cell.length_b   1.000
_cell.length_c   1.000
_cell.angle_alpha   90.00
_cell.angle_beta   90.00
_cell.angle_gamma   90.00
#
_symmetry.space_group_name_H-M   'P 1'
#
loop_
_entity.id
_entity.type
_entity.pdbx_description
1 polymer ?
#
loop_
_entity_poly.entity_id
_entity_poly.type
_entity_poly.pdbx_seq_one_letter_code
_entity_poly.pdbx_strand_id
1 'polypeptide(L)'
;MRLAPHLHLYRHRGTSTFFFNIRIITAEEPNHEMDSSDFVERLEQTEAELRLIRQRNQRVEADKAWERSTTRRIALAFATYVVTAVVFYSIGVSAPLQNALIPTTGYLLSTLSLPRVRAWWQRQYQDKQSAS
;
A
#
# COMPACT_ATOMS: atom_id res chain seq x y z
N MET A 1 2.65 85.91 -13.05
CA MET A 1 2.75 86.66 -14.33
C MET A 1 2.09 85.80 -15.42
N ARG A 2 1.01 86.33 -16.02
CA ARG A 2 0.22 85.86 -17.18
C ARG A 2 -0.66 84.59 -17.08
N LEU A 3 -1.93 84.85 -16.72
CA LEU A 3 -3.19 84.42 -17.36
C LEU A 3 -3.12 84.52 -18.92
N ALA A 4 -3.86 83.82 -19.81
CA ALA A 4 -4.96 82.85 -19.81
C ALA A 4 -5.02 82.19 -21.23
N PRO A 5 -6.18 81.90 -21.88
CA PRO A 5 -6.90 80.61 -21.93
C PRO A 5 -7.13 80.06 -23.38
N HIS A 6 -7.60 78.81 -23.51
CA HIS A 6 -8.26 78.34 -24.75
C HIS A 6 -9.17 77.14 -24.43
N LEU A 7 -10.48 77.38 -24.49
CA LEU A 7 -11.56 76.38 -24.48
C LEU A 7 -11.65 75.65 -25.83
N HIS A 8 -12.45 74.56 -25.84
CA HIS A 8 -12.95 73.73 -26.95
C HIS A 8 -12.11 72.45 -27.20
N LEU A 9 -12.63 71.22 -27.14
CA LEU A 9 -13.97 70.71 -27.43
C LEU A 9 -14.31 69.50 -26.56
N TYR A 10 -15.51 69.52 -25.96
CA TYR A 10 -16.21 68.33 -25.50
C TYR A 10 -16.74 67.60 -26.75
N ARG A 11 -16.23 66.40 -27.06
CA ARG A 11 -16.84 65.53 -28.08
C ARG A 11 -17.07 64.13 -27.51
N HIS A 12 -18.36 63.83 -27.39
CA HIS A 12 -18.94 62.55 -27.01
C HIS A 12 -18.64 61.47 -28.07
N ARG A 13 -18.22 60.28 -27.60
CA ARG A 13 -18.48 58.91 -28.09
C ARG A 13 -17.37 58.03 -27.51
N GLY A 14 -17.65 57.21 -26.51
CA GLY A 14 -18.52 56.06 -26.64
C GLY A 14 -17.62 54.84 -26.89
N THR A 15 -17.60 53.93 -25.92
CA THR A 15 -17.13 52.54 -26.02
C THR A 15 -15.63 52.32 -26.33
N SER A 16 -14.76 52.38 -25.31
CA SER A 16 -13.41 51.80 -25.41
C SER A 16 -12.81 51.30 -24.08
N THR A 17 -13.66 50.88 -23.16
CA THR A 17 -13.25 50.04 -22.00
C THR A 17 -13.95 48.69 -22.01
N PHE A 18 -15.09 48.57 -22.70
CA PHE A 18 -15.83 47.31 -22.83
C PHE A 18 -15.10 46.27 -23.71
N PHE A 19 -14.41 46.71 -24.77
CA PHE A 19 -13.73 45.80 -25.69
C PHE A 19 -12.41 45.22 -25.16
N PHE A 20 -11.69 45.94 -24.28
CA PHE A 20 -10.50 45.39 -23.63
C PHE A 20 -10.88 44.31 -22.60
N ASN A 21 -11.98 44.51 -21.86
CA ASN A 21 -12.51 43.50 -20.94
C ASN A 21 -13.07 42.26 -21.68
N ILE A 22 -13.70 42.42 -22.85
CA ILE A 22 -14.18 41.26 -23.63
C ILE A 22 -13.01 40.38 -24.10
N ARG A 23 -11.86 40.96 -24.46
CA ARG A 23 -10.69 40.18 -24.91
C ARG A 23 -10.02 39.40 -23.76
N ILE A 24 -10.15 39.86 -22.51
CA ILE A 24 -9.72 39.12 -21.32
C ILE A 24 -10.72 38.00 -20.97
N ILE A 25 -12.02 38.16 -21.26
CA ILE A 25 -13.05 37.14 -21.06
C ILE A 25 -13.05 36.07 -22.16
N THR A 26 -12.32 36.29 -23.26
CA THR A 26 -12.08 35.28 -24.32
C THR A 26 -10.71 34.61 -24.18
N ALA A 27 -10.16 34.52 -22.96
CA ALA A 27 -9.35 33.35 -22.65
C ALA A 27 -10.35 32.21 -22.56
N GLU A 28 -10.57 31.52 -23.68
CA GLU A 28 -11.21 30.22 -23.71
C GLU A 28 -10.53 29.40 -22.61
N GLU A 29 -11.20 29.24 -21.47
CA GLU A 29 -10.78 28.29 -20.46
C GLU A 29 -10.59 26.99 -21.24
N PRO A 30 -9.39 26.39 -21.25
CA PRO A 30 -9.19 25.18 -22.01
C PRO A 30 -10.19 24.18 -21.46
N ASN A 31 -11.25 23.96 -22.23
CA ASN A 31 -12.13 22.83 -22.14
C ASN A 31 -11.16 21.67 -22.18
N HIS A 32 -10.86 21.13 -21.00
CA HIS A 32 -10.11 19.90 -20.84
C HIS A 32 -11.06 18.80 -21.32
N GLU A 33 -11.28 18.80 -22.64
CA GLU A 33 -11.83 17.69 -23.37
C GLU A 33 -10.84 16.57 -23.10
N MET A 34 -11.27 15.62 -22.29
CA MET A 34 -10.43 14.48 -21.92
C MET A 34 -10.19 13.70 -23.20
N ASP A 35 -9.08 14.03 -23.86
CA ASP A 35 -8.69 13.45 -25.12
C ASP A 35 -8.51 11.94 -24.92
N SER A 36 -8.87 11.17 -25.94
CA SER A 36 -8.67 9.72 -25.93
C SER A 36 -7.20 9.35 -25.64
N SER A 37 -6.26 10.25 -25.97
CA SER A 37 -4.85 10.11 -25.62
C SER A 37 -4.56 10.17 -24.12
N ASP A 38 -5.21 11.04 -23.34
CA ASP A 38 -5.07 11.13 -21.87
C ASP A 38 -5.57 9.85 -21.19
N PHE A 39 -6.70 9.33 -21.65
CA PHE A 39 -7.21 8.05 -21.16
C PHE A 39 -6.22 6.89 -21.42
N VAL A 40 -5.63 6.85 -22.62
CA VAL A 40 -4.64 5.83 -22.97
C VAL A 40 -3.39 5.97 -22.10
N GLU A 41 -2.90 7.19 -21.87
CA GLU A 41 -1.75 7.45 -21.00
C GLU A 41 -2.01 6.97 -19.56
N ARG A 42 -3.19 7.27 -19.00
CA ARG A 42 -3.57 6.83 -17.65
C ARG A 42 -3.70 5.31 -17.54
N LEU A 43 -4.17 4.64 -18.59
CA LEU A 43 -4.21 3.18 -18.64
C LEU A 43 -2.80 2.60 -18.66
N GLU A 44 -1.91 3.14 -19.49
CA GLU A 44 -0.51 2.71 -19.56
C GLU A 44 0.22 2.91 -18.21
N GLN A 45 -0.01 4.05 -17.56
CA GLN A 45 0.52 4.33 -16.21
C GLN A 45 0.00 3.33 -15.18
N THR A 46 -1.32 3.09 -15.16
CA THR A 46 -1.94 2.12 -14.23
C THR A 46 -1.42 0.70 -14.46
N GLU A 47 -1.26 0.30 -15.71
CA GLU A 47 -0.67 -1.00 -16.05
C GLU A 47 0.79 -1.11 -15.61
N ALA A 48 1.57 -0.04 -15.78
CA ALA A 48 2.96 0.01 -15.35
C ALA A 48 3.07 -0.14 -13.82
N GLU A 49 2.24 0.57 -13.06
CA GLU A 49 2.15 0.43 -11.61
C GLU A 49 1.74 -0.98 -11.19
N LEU A 50 0.72 -1.56 -11.84
CA LEU A 50 0.29 -2.94 -11.59
C LEU A 50 1.41 -3.95 -11.84
N ARG A 51 2.16 -3.79 -12.94
CA ARG A 51 3.31 -4.65 -13.25
C ARG A 51 4.38 -4.56 -12.17
N LEU A 52 4.71 -3.34 -11.72
CA LEU A 52 5.69 -3.11 -10.66
C LEU A 52 5.25 -3.72 -9.32
N ILE A 53 3.96 -3.56 -8.96
CA ILE A 53 3.39 -4.16 -7.75
C ILE A 53 3.41 -5.69 -7.83
N ARG A 54 3.06 -6.28 -8.98
CA ARG A 54 3.11 -7.73 -9.16
C ARG A 54 4.54 -8.27 -9.05
N GLN A 55 5.51 -7.60 -9.66
CA GLN A 55 6.92 -8.00 -9.61
C GLN A 55 7.47 -8.01 -8.18
N ARG A 56 7.21 -6.96 -7.38
CA ARG A 56 7.66 -6.95 -5.97
C ARG A 56 6.92 -8.00 -5.14
N ASN A 57 5.62 -8.20 -5.39
CA ASN A 57 4.81 -9.14 -4.61
C ASN A 57 5.24 -10.59 -4.87
N GLN A 58 5.74 -10.93 -6.06
CA GLN A 58 6.23 -12.29 -6.34
C GLN A 58 7.30 -12.76 -5.35
N ARG A 59 8.28 -11.90 -5.04
CA ARG A 59 9.33 -12.23 -4.06
C ARG A 59 8.73 -12.41 -2.67
N VAL A 60 7.87 -11.49 -2.27
CA VAL A 60 7.18 -11.53 -0.97
C VAL A 60 6.30 -12.78 -0.82
N GLU A 61 5.59 -13.19 -1.88
CA GLU A 61 4.77 -14.40 -1.85
C GLU A 61 5.61 -15.68 -1.82
N ALA A 62 6.76 -15.70 -2.50
CA ALA A 62 7.72 -16.80 -2.40
C ALA A 62 8.29 -16.93 -0.98
N ASP A 63 8.67 -15.82 -0.35
CA ASP A 63 9.13 -15.80 1.04
C ASP A 63 8.03 -16.26 2.00
N LYS A 64 6.80 -15.75 1.84
CA LYS A 64 5.63 -16.20 2.62
C LYS A 64 5.35 -17.70 2.42
N ALA A 65 5.53 -18.22 1.22
CA ALA A 65 5.34 -19.63 0.92
C ALA A 65 6.42 -20.48 1.61
N TRP A 66 7.67 -20.03 1.62
CA TRP A 66 8.75 -20.66 2.38
C TRP A 66 8.46 -20.66 3.89
N GLU A 67 8.03 -19.53 4.46
CA GLU A 67 7.67 -19.42 5.88
C GLU A 67 6.50 -20.33 6.27
N ARG A 68 5.52 -20.50 5.36
CA ARG A 68 4.39 -21.40 5.56
C ARG A 68 4.67 -22.85 5.19
N SER A 69 5.82 -23.14 4.57
CA SER A 69 6.14 -24.49 4.09
C SER A 69 6.21 -25.49 5.24
N THR A 70 5.75 -26.71 4.97
CA THR A 70 5.89 -27.84 5.88
C THR A 70 7.36 -28.24 6.04
N THR A 71 8.19 -28.01 5.02
CA THR A 71 9.64 -28.24 5.05
C THR A 71 10.31 -27.52 6.20
N ARG A 72 10.07 -26.21 6.37
CA ARG A 72 10.63 -25.43 7.49
C ARG A 72 10.14 -25.95 8.85
N ARG A 73 8.86 -26.30 8.96
CA ARG A 73 8.28 -26.82 10.20
C ARG A 73 8.90 -28.16 10.61
N ILE A 74 9.09 -29.08 9.66
CA ILE A 74 9.73 -30.37 9.92
C ILE A 74 11.19 -30.18 10.30
N ALA A 75 11.93 -29.31 9.59
CA ALA A 75 13.31 -29.01 9.91
C ALA A 75 13.47 -28.44 11.33
N LEU A 76 12.60 -27.50 11.72
CA LEU A 76 12.61 -26.92 13.07
C LEU A 76 12.17 -27.93 14.14
N ALA A 77 11.18 -28.77 13.86
CA ALA A 77 10.76 -29.83 14.79
C ALA A 77 11.89 -30.85 15.01
N PHE A 78 12.57 -31.27 13.94
CA PHE A 78 13.72 -32.17 14.02
C PHE A 78 14.89 -31.54 14.79
N ALA A 79 15.24 -30.29 14.49
CA ALA A 79 16.28 -29.57 15.21
C ALA A 79 15.95 -29.43 16.71
N THR A 80 14.70 -29.09 17.04
CA THR A 80 14.22 -28.99 18.43
C THR A 80 14.34 -30.33 19.14
N TYR A 81 13.95 -31.42 18.48
CA TYR A 81 14.05 -32.77 19.03
C TYR A 81 15.51 -33.15 19.33
N VAL A 82 16.40 -32.98 18.35
CA VAL A 82 17.83 -33.33 18.48
C VAL A 82 18.48 -32.51 19.59
N VAL A 83 18.32 -31.19 19.57
CA VAL A 83 18.92 -30.29 20.57
C VAL A 83 18.41 -30.64 21.97
N THR A 84 17.09 -30.83 22.13
CA THR A 84 16.52 -31.19 23.43
C THR A 84 17.01 -32.55 23.91
N ALA A 85 17.06 -33.55 23.01
CA ALA A 85 17.52 -34.89 23.35
C ALA A 85 18.98 -34.88 23.84
N VAL A 86 19.85 -34.11 23.17
CA VAL A 86 21.26 -33.94 23.59
C VAL A 86 21.35 -33.25 24.94
N VAL A 87 20.57 -32.19 25.16
CA VAL A 87 20.53 -31.48 26.45
C VAL A 87 20.07 -32.41 27.57
N PHE A 88 18.94 -33.10 27.39
CA PHE A 88 18.37 -34.01 28.40
C PHE A 88 19.26 -35.21 28.70
N TYR A 89 19.95 -35.73 27.68
CA TYR A 89 20.97 -36.74 27.88
C TYR A 89 22.13 -36.20 28.74
N SER A 90 22.58 -34.97 28.47
CA SER A 90 23.71 -34.35 29.17
C SER A 90 23.43 -34.07 30.65
N ILE A 91 22.17 -33.74 31.01
CA ILE A 91 21.76 -33.49 32.39
C ILE A 91 21.26 -34.75 33.12
N GLY A 92 21.34 -35.94 32.50
CA GLY A 92 20.97 -37.21 33.12
C GLY A 92 19.48 -37.39 33.39
N VAL A 93 18.62 -36.72 32.61
CA VAL A 93 17.16 -36.87 32.72
C VAL A 93 16.76 -38.29 32.32
N SER A 94 15.83 -38.90 33.08
CA SER A 94 15.28 -40.21 32.74
C SER A 94 14.59 -40.17 31.38
N ALA A 95 14.77 -41.20 30.55
CA ALA A 95 14.17 -41.29 29.22
C ALA A 95 14.30 -40.00 28.35
N PRO A 96 15.52 -39.53 28.06
CA PRO A 96 15.77 -38.24 27.41
C PRO A 96 15.11 -38.13 26.02
N LEU A 97 15.05 -39.23 25.27
CA LEU A 97 14.41 -39.28 23.95
C LEU A 97 12.88 -39.11 24.02
N GLN A 98 12.23 -39.61 25.08
CA GLN A 98 10.79 -39.45 25.28
C GLN A 98 10.49 -38.03 25.75
N ASN A 99 11.29 -37.51 26.69
CA ASN A 99 11.13 -36.15 27.19
C ASN A 99 11.38 -35.10 26.11
N ALA A 100 12.26 -35.35 25.15
CA ALA A 100 12.47 -34.46 24.00
C ALA A 100 11.23 -34.31 23.08
N LEU A 101 10.25 -35.20 23.18
CA LEU A 101 8.97 -35.05 22.49
C LEU A 101 8.15 -33.90 23.05
N ILE A 102 8.31 -33.53 24.33
CA ILE A 102 7.52 -32.48 24.98
C ILE A 102 7.71 -31.13 24.27
N PRO A 103 8.93 -30.58 24.13
CA PRO A 103 9.13 -29.31 23.43
C PRO A 103 8.87 -29.42 21.92
N THR A 104 9.16 -30.57 21.31
CA THR A 104 8.88 -30.80 19.88
C THR A 104 7.38 -30.76 19.60
N THR A 105 6.58 -31.42 20.45
CA THR A 105 5.11 -31.43 20.35
C THR A 105 4.53 -30.07 20.68
N GLY A 106 5.07 -29.38 21.69
CA GLY A 106 4.70 -28.00 21.99
C GLY A 106 4.89 -27.07 20.79
N TYR A 107 6.06 -27.13 20.15
CA TYR A 107 6.33 -26.39 18.91
C TYR A 107 5.32 -26.74 17.80
N LEU A 108 5.11 -28.03 17.53
CA LEU A 108 4.17 -28.46 16.49
C LEU A 108 2.74 -27.98 16.75
N LEU A 109 2.25 -28.12 17.98
CA LEU A 109 0.94 -27.65 18.39
C LEU A 109 0.81 -26.13 18.21
N SER A 110 1.82 -25.35 18.60
CA SER A 110 1.85 -23.90 18.38
C SER A 110 1.78 -23.56 16.89
N THR A 111 2.52 -24.25 16.02
CA THR A 111 2.47 -23.98 14.57
C THR A 111 1.12 -24.30 13.93
N LEU A 112 0.35 -25.22 14.51
CA LEU A 112 -0.97 -25.61 14.03
C LEU A 112 -2.10 -24.74 14.63
N SER A 113 -1.95 -24.27 15.87
CA SER A 113 -2.97 -23.49 16.57
C SER A 113 -2.95 -22.01 16.20
N LEU A 114 -1.76 -21.40 16.08
CA LEU A 114 -1.60 -19.96 15.80
C LEU A 114 -2.35 -19.46 14.56
N PRO A 115 -2.32 -20.17 13.40
CA PRO A 115 -3.06 -19.71 12.22
C PRO A 115 -4.57 -19.62 12.45
N ARG A 116 -5.13 -20.53 13.25
CA ARG A 116 -6.57 -20.53 13.59
C ARG A 116 -6.91 -19.37 14.52
N VAL A 117 -6.09 -19.15 15.54
CA VAL A 117 -6.26 -18.02 16.47
C VAL A 117 -6.15 -16.69 15.73
N ARG A 118 -5.16 -16.56 14.84
CA ARG A 118 -4.98 -15.38 13.99
C ARG A 118 -6.21 -15.13 13.11
N ALA A 119 -6.71 -16.16 12.43
CA ALA A 119 -7.88 -16.02 11.56
C ALA A 119 -9.13 -15.60 12.33
N TRP A 120 -9.34 -16.14 13.53
CA TRP A 120 -10.42 -15.71 14.41
C TRP A 120 -10.30 -14.22 14.80
N TRP A 121 -9.12 -13.78 15.22
CA TRP A 121 -8.88 -12.40 15.63
C TRP A 121 -9.05 -11.40 14.48
N GLN A 122 -8.58 -11.76 13.28
CA GLN A 122 -8.70 -10.90 12.08
C GLN A 122 -10.15 -10.62 11.70
N ARG A 123 -11.04 -11.63 11.81
CA ARG A 123 -12.49 -11.45 11.54
C ARG A 123 -13.09 -10.41 12.48
N GLN A 124 -12.81 -10.53 13.78
CA GLN A 124 -13.28 -9.59 14.79
C GLN A 124 -12.78 -8.15 14.57
N TYR A 125 -11.58 -7.99 14.02
CA TYR A 125 -11.03 -6.68 13.73
C TYR A 125 -11.68 -6.03 12.50
N GLN A 126 -11.93 -6.82 11.45
CA GLN A 126 -12.58 -6.34 10.22
C GLN A 126 -14.03 -5.92 10.48
N ASP A 127 -14.78 -6.71 11.27
CA ASP A 127 -16.18 -6.41 11.61
C ASP A 127 -16.33 -5.04 12.32
N LYS A 128 -15.31 -4.64 13.10
CA LYS A 128 -15.27 -3.33 13.78
C LYS A 128 -15.00 -2.15 12.85
N GLN A 129 -14.23 -2.34 11.77
CA GLN A 129 -13.96 -1.28 10.80
C GLN A 129 -15.12 -1.05 9.83
N SER A 130 -15.91 -2.08 9.51
CA SER A 130 -17.10 -1.94 8.65
C SER A 130 -18.31 -1.34 9.36
N ALA A 131 -18.28 -1.27 10.70
CA ALA A 131 -19.36 -0.72 11.52
C ALA A 131 -19.12 0.73 12.00
N SER A 132 -17.99 1.34 11.60
CA SER A 132 -17.59 2.72 11.92
C SER A 132 -17.59 3.59 10.67
#